data_AF-A0A383WQA8-F1
#
_entry.id   AF-A0A383WQA8-F1
#
_cell.length_a   1.000
_cell.length_b   1.000
_cell.length_c   1.000
_cell.angle_alpha   90.00
_cell.angle_beta   90.00
_cell.angle_gamma   90.00
#
_symmetry.space_group_name_H-M   'P 1'
#
loop_
_entity.id
_entity.type
_entity.pdbx_description
1 polymer ?
#
loop_
_entity_poly.entity_id
_entity_poly.type
_entity_poly.pdbx_seq_one_letter_code
_entity_poly.pdbx_strand_id
1 'polypeptide(L)'
;MGSKGKPEWRFYLSCDVDLQVKVRVCSLYGCLPGVRRKHDLQEAAQPTAAFAVAQLVAGGEVLGLEAKTTYAETMLEGCNWSEWLTFCVKYRDLPPDAFLCLSLYELCEGRAMALVGCSSMPLFSKKGRLKTGQQRLQVWEGAALDPSQPQLLLGKPSLSQRSQVGHLEHLVKLYSRGDVPRCDWLDMLAFKVNAAAAAAEAATTAPAAAVPGGGLGEPCRGQGGQAGAQRHTAMLGT
;
A
#
# COMPACT_ATOMS: atom_id res chain seq x y z
N MET A 1 20.04 32.71 -21.27
CA MET A 1 20.30 31.89 -20.07
C MET A 1 19.09 32.02 -19.14
N GLY A 2 18.19 31.03 -19.14
CA GLY A 2 17.01 31.07 -18.28
C GLY A 2 17.40 30.69 -16.86
N SER A 3 17.34 31.65 -15.93
CA SER A 3 17.40 31.40 -14.50
C SER A 3 16.26 30.45 -14.14
N LYS A 4 16.55 29.15 -13.95
CA LYS A 4 15.59 28.24 -13.32
C LYS A 4 15.44 28.69 -11.88
N GLY A 5 14.37 29.46 -11.61
CA GLY A 5 14.03 29.92 -10.28
C GLY A 5 14.04 28.75 -9.30
N LYS A 6 14.67 28.95 -8.13
CA LYS A 6 14.65 27.97 -7.06
C LYS A 6 13.19 27.67 -6.70
N PRO A 7 12.81 26.41 -6.46
CA PRO A 7 11.46 26.10 -6.01
C PRO A 7 11.21 26.80 -4.67
N GLU A 8 10.27 27.74 -4.66
CA GLU A 8 9.81 28.43 -3.46
C GLU A 8 8.77 27.55 -2.76
N TRP A 9 9.07 27.13 -1.53
CA TRP A 9 8.16 26.33 -0.73
C TRP A 9 7.37 27.24 0.21
N ARG A 10 6.04 27.20 0.13
CA ARG A 10 5.14 27.87 1.06
C ARG A 10 4.49 26.84 1.98
N PHE A 11 4.43 27.15 3.27
CA PHE A 11 3.80 26.32 4.27
C PHE A 11 2.51 27.00 4.75
N TYR A 12 1.44 26.22 4.83
CA TYR A 12 0.13 26.67 5.30
C TYR A 12 -0.28 25.83 6.50
N LEU A 13 -1.03 26.42 7.43
CA LEU A 13 -1.67 25.66 8.50
C LEU A 13 -2.87 24.89 7.92
N SER A 14 -3.18 23.72 8.47
CA SER A 14 -4.33 22.93 8.03
C SER A 14 -5.64 23.73 8.10
N CYS A 15 -5.80 24.55 9.14
CA CYS A 15 -6.94 25.43 9.35
C CYS A 15 -7.18 26.43 8.20
N ASP A 16 -6.11 26.86 7.52
CA ASP A 16 -6.20 27.85 6.44
C ASP A 16 -6.60 27.22 5.10
N VAL A 17 -6.65 25.88 5.01
CA VAL A 17 -6.88 25.14 3.78
C VAL A 17 -8.35 24.73 3.67
N ASP A 18 -9.12 25.50 2.88
CA ASP A 18 -10.54 25.22 2.57
C ASP A 18 -10.75 24.25 1.40
N LEU A 19 -9.96 23.17 1.37
CA LEU A 19 -10.05 22.16 0.32
C LEU A 19 -10.52 20.84 0.91
N GLN A 20 -11.29 20.10 0.13
CA GLN A 20 -11.66 18.72 0.48
C GLN A 20 -10.43 17.83 0.44
N VAL A 21 -10.35 16.90 1.39
CA VAL A 21 -9.29 15.90 1.40
C VAL A 21 -9.44 15.03 0.15
N LYS A 22 -8.35 14.89 -0.60
CA LYS A 22 -8.27 14.03 -1.78
C LYS A 22 -7.13 13.05 -1.65
N VAL A 23 -7.38 11.82 -2.05
CA VAL A 23 -6.38 10.74 -2.07
C VAL A 23 -6.50 10.00 -3.39
N ARG A 24 -5.38 9.73 -4.03
CA ARG A 24 -5.33 8.92 -5.24
C ARG A 24 -4.96 7.48 -4.92
N VAL A 25 -5.86 6.55 -5.19
CA VAL A 25 -5.57 5.11 -5.12
C VAL A 25 -5.00 4.71 -6.46
N CYS A 26 -3.70 4.38 -6.51
CA CYS A 26 -3.01 4.09 -7.76
C CYS A 26 -3.17 2.63 -8.14
N SER A 27 -2.41 1.76 -7.49
CA SER A 27 -2.36 0.34 -7.82
C SER A 27 -2.06 -0.51 -6.59
N LEU A 28 -2.53 -1.75 -6.67
CA LEU A 28 -2.20 -2.84 -5.75
C LEU A 28 -1.24 -3.77 -6.46
N TYR A 29 -0.14 -4.10 -5.79
CA TYR A 29 0.84 -5.06 -6.30
C TYR A 29 0.75 -6.37 -5.53
N GLY A 30 0.88 -7.46 -6.28
CA GLY A 30 0.90 -8.82 -5.75
C GLY A 30 -0.42 -9.55 -5.98
N CYS A 31 -0.35 -10.89 -5.95
CA CYS A 31 -1.52 -11.72 -6.19
C CYS A 31 -2.53 -11.58 -5.07
N LEU A 32 -3.78 -11.31 -5.43
CA LEU A 32 -4.90 -11.41 -4.49
C LEU A 32 -5.09 -12.87 -4.02
N PRO A 33 -5.56 -13.08 -2.77
CA PRO A 33 -5.79 -14.41 -2.23
C PRO A 33 -6.76 -15.28 -3.05
N GLY A 34 -7.74 -14.68 -3.74
CA GLY A 34 -8.61 -15.41 -4.68
C GLY A 34 -7.88 -15.92 -5.91
N VAL A 35 -6.89 -15.17 -6.41
CA VAL A 35 -6.03 -15.60 -7.53
C VAL A 35 -5.03 -16.67 -7.07
N ARG A 36 -4.47 -16.55 -5.86
CA ARG A 36 -3.51 -17.51 -5.29
C ARG A 36 -4.10 -18.90 -5.10
N ARG A 37 -5.35 -18.98 -4.60
CA ARG A 37 -6.04 -20.26 -4.30
C ARG A 37 -6.22 -21.17 -5.52
N LYS A 38 -6.13 -20.64 -6.75
CA LYS A 38 -6.18 -21.45 -7.98
C LYS A 38 -4.94 -22.31 -8.21
N HIS A 39 -3.77 -21.94 -7.67
CA HIS A 39 -2.55 -22.70 -7.95
C HIS A 39 -2.53 -24.05 -7.20
N ASP A 40 -3.23 -24.15 -6.06
CA ASP A 40 -3.18 -25.34 -5.21
C ASP A 40 -4.40 -26.26 -5.35
N LEU A 41 -5.58 -25.75 -5.71
CA LEU A 41 -6.80 -26.56 -5.83
C LEU A 41 -7.66 -26.07 -7.01
N GLN A 42 -7.87 -26.96 -7.97
CA GLN A 42 -8.60 -26.75 -9.21
C GLN A 42 -10.12 -26.62 -8.99
N GLU A 43 -10.57 -25.66 -8.16
CA GLU A 43 -12.00 -25.37 -7.96
C GLU A 43 -12.21 -24.06 -7.17
N ALA A 44 -12.18 -22.89 -7.83
CA ALA A 44 -12.78 -21.68 -7.29
C ALA A 44 -13.03 -20.62 -8.37
N ALA A 45 -14.23 -20.03 -8.33
CA ALA A 45 -14.68 -18.90 -9.13
C ALA A 45 -13.60 -17.82 -9.25
N GLN A 46 -13.44 -17.27 -10.46
CA GLN A 46 -12.41 -16.28 -10.73
C GLN A 46 -12.75 -14.98 -9.98
N PRO A 47 -11.78 -14.35 -9.29
CA PRO A 47 -11.96 -12.97 -8.91
C PRO A 47 -11.98 -12.13 -10.18
N THR A 48 -13.15 -11.61 -10.52
CA THR A 48 -13.37 -10.84 -11.74
C THR A 48 -12.96 -9.39 -11.53
N ALA A 49 -13.15 -8.86 -10.32
CA ALA A 49 -12.84 -7.48 -10.00
C ALA A 49 -12.41 -7.28 -8.55
N ALA A 50 -11.72 -6.17 -8.29
CA ALA A 50 -11.37 -5.70 -6.96
C ALA A 50 -11.62 -4.19 -6.84
N PHE A 51 -11.89 -3.74 -5.62
CA PHE A 51 -12.04 -2.33 -5.33
C PHE A 51 -11.53 -1.99 -3.93
N ALA A 52 -11.17 -0.72 -3.74
CA ALA A 52 -10.71 -0.18 -2.49
C ALA A 52 -11.78 0.72 -1.87
N VAL A 53 -11.96 0.60 -0.57
CA VAL A 53 -12.76 1.51 0.24
C VAL A 53 -11.81 2.28 1.14
N ALA A 54 -11.88 3.60 1.07
CA ALA A 54 -11.08 4.49 1.87
C ALA A 54 -11.96 5.19 2.91
N GLN A 55 -11.49 5.21 4.16
CA GLN A 55 -12.16 5.82 5.29
C GLN A 55 -11.17 6.68 6.06
N LEU A 56 -11.64 7.82 6.56
CA LEU A 56 -10.88 8.67 7.47
C LEU A 56 -11.29 8.34 8.90
N VAL A 57 -10.34 8.23 9.81
CA VAL A 57 -10.58 7.87 11.21
C VAL A 57 -9.77 8.81 12.11
N ALA A 58 -10.37 9.32 13.17
CA ALA A 58 -9.66 10.09 14.20
C ALA A 58 -10.32 9.91 15.57
N GLY A 59 -9.52 9.91 16.64
CA GLY A 59 -10.05 9.71 17.99
C GLY A 59 -10.81 8.39 18.22
N GLY A 60 -10.64 7.39 17.34
CA GLY A 60 -11.37 6.12 17.38
C GLY A 60 -12.68 6.10 16.58
N GLU A 61 -13.05 7.21 15.96
CA GLU A 61 -14.31 7.38 15.23
C GLU A 61 -14.07 7.63 13.73
N VAL A 62 -15.03 7.23 12.89
CA VAL A 62 -14.97 7.46 11.45
C VAL A 62 -15.36 8.91 11.14
N LEU A 63 -14.49 9.61 10.41
CA LEU A 63 -14.72 10.97 9.96
C LEU A 63 -15.44 10.96 8.61
N GLY A 64 -16.75 11.20 8.65
CA GLY A 64 -17.59 11.38 7.46
C GLY A 64 -17.90 10.07 6.73
N LEU A 65 -18.12 10.17 5.41
CA LEU A 65 -18.49 9.04 4.56
C LEU A 65 -17.26 8.35 3.97
N GLU A 66 -17.39 7.04 3.80
CA GLU A 66 -16.40 6.24 3.08
C GLU A 66 -16.39 6.58 1.58
N ALA A 67 -15.21 6.64 0.98
CA ALA A 67 -15.02 6.82 -0.45
C ALA A 67 -14.62 5.49 -1.09
N LYS A 68 -15.27 5.12 -2.20
CA LYS A 68 -15.03 3.85 -2.89
C LYS A 68 -14.43 4.11 -4.27
N THR A 69 -13.46 3.29 -4.66
CA THR A 69 -13.00 3.27 -6.04
C THR A 69 -13.99 2.54 -6.93
N THR A 70 -13.84 2.74 -8.23
CA THR A 70 -14.37 1.87 -9.26
C THR A 70 -13.85 0.43 -9.11
N TYR A 71 -14.58 -0.50 -9.73
CA TYR A 71 -14.16 -1.89 -9.85
C TYR A 71 -13.05 -1.97 -10.90
N ALA A 72 -11.88 -2.45 -10.50
CA ALA A 72 -10.78 -2.76 -11.39
C ALA A 72 -10.71 -4.26 -11.62
N GLU A 73 -10.34 -4.66 -12.83
CA GLU A 73 -10.10 -6.07 -13.15
C GLU A 73 -8.93 -6.62 -12.33
N THR A 74 -9.11 -7.83 -11.82
CA THR A 74 -8.09 -8.53 -11.04
C THR A 74 -7.15 -9.28 -11.96
N MET A 75 -5.87 -8.90 -11.97
CA MET A 75 -4.80 -9.57 -12.73
C MET A 75 -3.88 -10.35 -11.79
N LEU A 76 -3.05 -11.24 -12.34
CA LEU A 76 -2.06 -12.00 -11.57
C LEU A 76 -1.06 -11.08 -10.85
N GLU A 77 -0.70 -9.97 -11.49
CA GLU A 77 0.29 -9.01 -10.99
C GLU A 77 -0.32 -7.96 -10.04
N GLY A 78 -1.65 -7.89 -9.96
CA GLY A 78 -2.40 -6.99 -9.10
C GLY A 78 -3.54 -6.25 -9.80
N CYS A 79 -3.83 -5.03 -9.34
CA CYS A 79 -4.94 -4.21 -9.83
C CYS A 79 -4.49 -2.75 -10.00
N ASN A 80 -5.05 -2.04 -10.99
CA ASN A 80 -4.82 -0.62 -11.19
C ASN A 80 -6.15 0.12 -11.22
N TRP A 81 -6.28 1.15 -10.37
CA TRP A 81 -7.43 2.06 -10.36
C TRP A 81 -7.03 3.43 -10.89
N SER A 82 -5.91 3.97 -10.41
CA SER A 82 -5.41 5.31 -10.74
C SER A 82 -6.42 6.45 -10.49
N GLU A 83 -7.30 6.26 -9.51
CA GLU A 83 -8.50 7.06 -9.28
C GLU A 83 -8.35 8.00 -8.09
N TRP A 84 -8.90 9.22 -8.22
CA TRP A 84 -8.96 10.20 -7.14
C TRP A 84 -10.24 10.04 -6.32
N LEU A 85 -10.09 9.68 -5.06
CA LEU A 85 -11.14 9.67 -4.06
C LEU A 85 -11.21 11.04 -3.38
N THR A 86 -12.41 11.62 -3.34
CA THR A 86 -12.68 12.89 -2.66
C THR A 86 -13.56 12.61 -1.45
N PHE A 87 -13.12 13.06 -0.27
CA PHE A 87 -13.86 12.92 0.97
C PHE A 87 -14.72 14.15 1.24
N CYS A 88 -15.81 13.97 1.99
CA CYS A 88 -16.67 15.08 2.44
C CYS A 88 -16.01 15.96 3.53
N VAL A 89 -14.83 15.58 4.01
CA VAL A 89 -14.09 16.27 5.06
C VAL A 89 -13.06 17.23 4.44
N LYS A 90 -12.94 18.43 5.00
CA LYS A 90 -11.95 19.43 4.56
C LYS A 90 -10.65 19.32 5.35
N TYR A 91 -9.56 19.82 4.80
CA TYR A 91 -8.26 19.82 5.49
C TYR A 91 -8.27 20.64 6.80
N ARG A 92 -9.08 21.71 6.87
CA ARG A 92 -9.28 22.51 8.09
C ARG A 92 -9.88 21.74 9.28
N ASP A 93 -10.66 20.70 8.99
CA ASP A 93 -11.41 19.94 10.00
C ASP A 93 -10.64 18.68 10.42
N LEU A 94 -9.47 18.45 9.82
CA LEU A 94 -8.70 17.23 10.03
C LEU A 94 -7.82 17.36 11.29
N PRO A 95 -8.03 16.51 12.31
CA PRO A 95 -7.22 16.55 13.52
C PRO A 95 -5.83 15.93 13.29
N PRO A 96 -4.82 16.28 14.10
CA PRO A 96 -3.44 15.84 13.89
C PRO A 96 -3.24 14.33 14.06
N ASP A 97 -4.16 13.64 14.74
CA ASP A 97 -4.19 12.19 14.92
C ASP A 97 -4.99 11.47 13.83
N ALA A 98 -5.40 12.13 12.75
CA ALA A 98 -6.17 11.50 11.69
C ALA A 98 -5.40 10.40 10.96
N PHE A 99 -6.08 9.28 10.74
CA PHE A 99 -5.65 8.13 9.96
C PHE A 99 -6.48 8.01 8.67
N LEU A 100 -5.80 7.62 7.61
CA LEU A 100 -6.40 7.10 6.40
C LEU A 100 -6.38 5.57 6.50
N CYS A 101 -7.55 4.96 6.45
CA CYS A 101 -7.75 3.52 6.46
C CYS A 101 -8.25 3.08 5.09
N LEU A 102 -7.61 2.08 4.52
CA LEU A 102 -7.97 1.44 3.26
C LEU A 102 -8.38 0.00 3.54
N SER A 103 -9.52 -0.40 3.00
CA SER A 103 -10.01 -1.77 3.01
C SER A 103 -10.12 -2.24 1.58
N LEU A 104 -9.47 -3.35 1.27
CA LEU A 104 -9.45 -3.93 -0.06
C LEU A 104 -10.41 -5.10 -0.13
N TYR A 105 -11.21 -5.11 -1.18
CA TYR A 105 -12.22 -6.13 -1.41
C TYR A 105 -12.08 -6.76 -2.78
N GLU A 106 -12.33 -8.06 -2.81
CA GLU A 106 -12.31 -8.89 -3.99
C GLU A 106 -13.74 -9.35 -4.29
N LEU A 107 -14.09 -9.31 -5.58
CA LEU A 107 -15.38 -9.74 -6.10
C LEU A 107 -15.15 -10.96 -7.00
N CYS A 108 -15.84 -12.04 -6.68
CA CYS A 108 -15.83 -13.27 -7.46
C CYS A 108 -17.22 -13.52 -8.04
N GLU A 109 -17.30 -13.93 -9.29
CA GLU A 109 -18.57 -14.33 -9.91
C GLU A 109 -19.30 -15.39 -9.07
N GLY A 110 -20.56 -15.13 -8.75
CA GLY A 110 -21.40 -16.03 -7.97
C GLY A 110 -21.07 -16.12 -6.48
N ARG A 111 -20.21 -15.24 -5.93
CA ARG A 111 -19.97 -15.12 -4.47
C ARG A 111 -20.19 -13.70 -3.98
N ALA A 112 -20.45 -13.59 -2.68
CA ALA A 112 -20.41 -12.31 -1.99
C ALA A 112 -18.99 -11.73 -2.00
N MET A 113 -18.92 -10.41 -1.96
CA MET A 113 -17.68 -9.64 -1.79
C MET A 113 -16.89 -10.10 -0.57
N ALA A 114 -15.61 -10.39 -0.76
CA ALA A 114 -14.71 -10.86 0.29
C ALA A 114 -13.70 -9.77 0.64
N LEU A 115 -13.46 -9.57 1.94
CA LEU A 115 -12.38 -8.70 2.41
C LEU A 115 -11.03 -9.39 2.15
N VAL A 116 -10.18 -8.75 1.37
CA VAL A 116 -8.80 -9.20 1.14
C VAL A 116 -7.95 -8.82 2.33
N GLY A 117 -8.05 -7.56 2.76
CA GLY A 117 -7.23 -7.04 3.83
C GLY A 117 -7.35 -5.53 3.97
N CYS A 118 -6.69 -5.00 4.99
CA CYS A 118 -6.74 -3.59 5.32
C CYS A 118 -5.34 -2.98 5.45
N SER A 119 -5.26 -1.67 5.31
CA SER A 119 -4.04 -0.90 5.54
C SER A 119 -4.39 0.45 6.13
N SER A 120 -3.63 0.91 7.10
CA SER A 120 -3.80 2.23 7.70
C SER A 120 -2.53 3.07 7.59
N MET A 121 -2.70 4.39 7.50
CA MET A 121 -1.61 5.34 7.50
C MET A 121 -2.02 6.62 8.24
N PRO A 122 -1.20 7.14 9.16
CA PRO A 122 -1.45 8.45 9.74
C PRO A 122 -1.27 9.52 8.66
N LEU A 123 -2.21 10.45 8.53
CA LEU A 123 -2.13 11.54 7.55
C LEU A 123 -1.07 12.56 7.93
N PHE A 124 -0.91 12.82 9.23
CA PHE A 124 0.15 13.71 9.72
C PHE A 124 1.41 12.94 10.13
N SER A 125 2.55 13.61 9.99
CA SER A 125 3.82 13.17 10.55
C SER A 125 3.89 13.52 12.04
N LYS A 126 4.84 12.93 12.78
CA LYS A 126 5.09 13.27 14.19
C LYS A 126 5.41 14.76 14.41
N LYS A 127 5.88 15.46 13.38
CA LYS A 127 6.14 16.91 13.38
C LYS A 127 4.90 17.75 13.03
N GLY A 128 3.71 17.18 12.96
CA GLY A 128 2.48 17.89 12.60
C GLY A 128 2.35 18.28 11.12
N ARG A 129 3.20 17.75 10.24
CA ARG A 129 3.13 18.02 8.79
C ARG A 129 2.29 16.95 8.07
N LEU A 130 1.35 17.38 7.24
CA LEU A 130 0.59 16.48 6.36
C LEU A 130 1.54 15.71 5.43
N LYS A 131 1.37 14.39 5.33
CA LYS A 131 2.14 13.55 4.42
C LYS A 131 1.61 13.74 3.00
N THR A 132 2.49 14.22 2.12
CA THR A 132 2.18 14.46 0.71
C THR A 132 3.02 13.56 -0.20
N GLY A 133 2.62 13.44 -1.46
CA GLY A 133 3.26 12.63 -2.49
C GLY A 133 2.94 11.13 -2.37
N GLN A 134 3.67 10.34 -3.16
CA GLN A 134 3.43 8.91 -3.28
C GLN A 134 3.93 8.12 -2.07
N GLN A 135 3.04 7.29 -1.52
CA GLN A 135 3.23 6.47 -0.34
C GLN A 135 2.94 5.01 -0.65
N ARG A 136 3.92 4.17 -0.38
CA ARG A 136 3.78 2.71 -0.38
C ARG A 136 3.26 2.25 0.97
N LEU A 137 2.19 1.48 0.98
CA LEU A 137 1.48 0.94 2.14
C LEU A 137 1.38 -0.58 2.06
N GLN A 138 1.77 -1.27 3.11
CA GLN A 138 1.58 -2.70 3.26
C GLN A 138 0.12 -2.99 3.63
N VAL A 139 -0.48 -3.97 2.96
CA VAL A 139 -1.82 -4.51 3.24
C VAL A 139 -1.67 -5.70 4.15
N TRP A 140 -2.50 -5.74 5.19
CA TRP A 140 -2.62 -6.85 6.14
C TRP A 140 -3.77 -7.74 5.69
N GLU A 141 -3.44 -8.92 5.18
CA GLU A 141 -4.44 -9.89 4.69
C GLU A 141 -5.33 -10.40 5.81
N GLY A 142 -6.64 -10.52 5.54
CA GLY A 142 -7.64 -11.06 6.48
C GLY A 142 -7.92 -10.21 7.72
N ALA A 143 -7.20 -9.10 7.93
CA ALA A 143 -7.41 -8.22 9.06
C ALA A 143 -8.58 -7.27 8.77
N ALA A 144 -9.59 -7.26 9.66
CA ALA A 144 -10.70 -6.33 9.60
C ALA A 144 -10.28 -4.93 10.10
N LEU A 145 -10.85 -3.89 9.48
CA LEU A 145 -10.64 -2.53 9.94
C LEU A 145 -11.42 -2.29 11.24
N ASP A 146 -10.68 -2.03 12.32
CA ASP A 146 -11.23 -1.49 13.56
C ASP A 146 -10.93 0.02 13.62
N PRO A 147 -11.95 0.90 13.58
CA PRO A 147 -11.76 2.34 13.66
C PRO A 147 -11.23 2.79 15.03
N SER A 148 -11.42 2.00 16.10
CA SER A 148 -10.89 2.35 17.41
C SER A 148 -9.37 2.17 17.51
N GLN A 149 -8.80 1.25 16.73
CA GLN A 149 -7.38 0.90 16.76
C GLN A 149 -6.75 0.85 15.36
N PRO A 150 -6.73 1.98 14.62
CA PRO A 150 -6.14 2.02 13.29
C PRO A 150 -4.63 1.73 13.32
N GLN A 151 -3.97 1.88 14.46
CA GLN A 151 -2.52 1.69 14.59
C GLN A 151 -2.06 0.24 14.43
N LEU A 152 -2.94 -0.75 14.60
CA LEU A 152 -2.59 -2.16 14.41
C LEU A 152 -2.36 -2.49 12.92
N LEU A 153 -3.00 -1.74 12.02
CA LEU A 153 -2.97 -1.99 10.58
C LEU A 153 -1.98 -1.09 9.84
N LEU A 154 -0.99 -0.54 10.55
CA LEU A 154 -0.03 0.41 9.98
C LEU A 154 0.67 -0.17 8.76
N GLY A 155 0.38 0.38 7.59
CA GLY A 155 0.95 -0.07 6.32
C GLY A 155 2.40 0.37 6.12
N LYS A 156 3.00 1.13 7.03
CA LYS A 156 4.41 1.51 6.93
C LYS A 156 5.21 0.81 8.01
N PRO A 157 5.73 -0.41 7.73
CA PRO A 157 6.63 -1.07 8.66
C PRO A 157 7.91 -0.27 8.88
N SER A 158 8.54 -0.51 10.03
CA SER A 158 9.85 0.04 10.36
C SER A 158 10.90 -0.35 9.31
N LEU A 159 11.96 0.44 9.18
CA LEU A 159 12.98 0.21 8.14
C LEU A 159 13.55 -1.22 8.21
N SER A 160 13.78 -1.78 9.41
CA SER A 160 14.30 -3.15 9.58
C SER A 160 13.36 -4.24 9.06
N GLN A 161 12.06 -3.97 8.96
CA GLN A 161 11.05 -4.94 8.53
C GLN A 161 10.64 -4.79 7.05
N ARG A 162 11.14 -3.75 6.35
CA ARG A 162 10.84 -3.52 4.94
C ARG A 162 11.52 -4.53 4.03
N SER A 163 10.92 -4.76 2.85
CA SER A 163 11.55 -5.51 1.76
C SER A 163 12.75 -4.74 1.19
N GLN A 164 13.56 -5.41 0.37
CA GLN A 164 14.73 -4.81 -0.26
C GLN A 164 14.33 -3.57 -1.08
N VAL A 165 13.22 -3.65 -1.81
CA VAL A 165 12.68 -2.49 -2.54
C VAL A 165 12.25 -1.36 -1.60
N GLY A 166 11.66 -1.67 -0.45
CA GLY A 166 11.33 -0.68 0.57
C GLY A 166 12.55 0.03 1.16
N HIS A 167 13.72 -0.63 1.20
CA HIS A 167 15.00 -0.01 1.56
C HIS A 167 15.51 0.89 0.44
N LEU A 168 15.48 0.41 -0.81
CA LEU A 168 15.88 1.18 -1.99
C LEU A 168 15.04 2.46 -2.13
N GLU A 169 13.72 2.39 -1.94
CA GLU A 169 12.84 3.57 -1.95
C GLU A 169 13.22 4.57 -0.86
N HIS A 170 13.64 4.10 0.31
CA HIS A 170 14.13 5.00 1.36
C HIS A 170 15.43 5.70 0.93
N LEU A 171 16.39 4.96 0.37
CA LEU A 171 17.64 5.52 -0.15
C LEU A 171 17.40 6.53 -1.28
N VAL A 172 16.47 6.24 -2.21
CA VAL A 172 16.07 7.17 -3.27
C VAL A 172 15.48 8.46 -2.69
N LYS A 173 14.71 8.37 -1.60
CA LYS A 173 14.19 9.55 -0.89
C LYS A 173 15.30 10.36 -0.23
N LEU A 174 16.32 9.71 0.35
CA LEU A 174 17.50 10.39 0.91
C LEU A 174 18.31 11.08 -0.18
N TYR A 175 18.51 10.41 -1.31
CA TYR A 175 19.18 10.97 -2.49
C TYR A 175 18.45 12.20 -3.04
N SER A 176 17.12 12.11 -3.17
CA SER A 176 16.29 13.23 -3.65
C SER A 176 16.35 14.45 -2.73
N ARG A 177 16.55 14.22 -1.41
CA ARG A 177 16.74 15.27 -0.41
C ARG A 177 18.13 15.92 -0.47
N GLY A 178 19.12 15.22 -1.04
CA GLY A 178 20.51 15.68 -1.11
C GLY A 178 21.37 15.25 0.06
N ASP A 179 20.92 14.29 0.88
CA ASP A 179 21.73 13.74 1.98
C ASP A 179 22.79 12.75 1.48
N VAL A 180 22.64 12.26 0.25
CA VAL A 180 23.60 11.38 -0.43
C VAL A 180 24.33 12.21 -1.48
N PRO A 181 25.68 12.18 -1.52
CA PRO A 181 26.44 12.88 -2.54
C PRO A 181 26.09 12.35 -3.93
N ARG A 182 25.93 13.26 -4.90
CA ARG A 182 25.60 12.91 -6.28
C ARG A 182 26.84 12.54 -7.06
N CYS A 183 26.79 11.41 -7.75
CA CYS A 183 27.84 10.89 -8.60
C CYS A 183 27.20 10.37 -9.90
N ASP A 184 27.11 11.22 -10.92
CA ASP A 184 26.27 10.98 -12.11
C ASP A 184 26.48 9.60 -12.78
N TRP A 185 27.74 9.14 -12.87
CA TRP A 185 28.06 7.86 -13.50
C TRP A 185 27.59 6.66 -12.66
N LEU A 186 27.73 6.73 -11.34
CA LEU A 186 27.31 5.68 -10.40
C LEU A 186 25.79 5.70 -10.24
N ASP A 187 25.21 6.88 -10.13
CA ASP A 187 23.78 7.10 -9.96
C ASP A 187 23.00 6.53 -11.14
N MET A 188 23.49 6.69 -12.38
CA MET A 188 22.88 6.10 -13.57
C MET A 188 22.80 4.57 -13.50
N LEU A 189 23.84 3.91 -12.98
CA LEU A 189 23.86 2.46 -12.77
C LEU A 189 22.95 2.05 -11.61
N ALA A 190 23.01 2.77 -10.49
CA ALA A 190 22.18 2.51 -9.32
C ALA A 190 20.69 2.63 -9.64
N PHE A 191 20.27 3.62 -10.44
CA PHE A 191 18.88 3.76 -10.86
C PHE A 191 18.41 2.60 -11.75
N LYS A 192 19.26 2.09 -12.65
CA LYS A 192 18.95 0.90 -13.44
C LYS A 192 18.76 -0.33 -12.56
N VAL A 193 19.67 -0.55 -11.59
CA VAL A 193 19.58 -1.67 -10.64
C VAL A 193 18.33 -1.53 -9.75
N ASN A 194 18.02 -0.32 -9.27
CA ASN A 194 16.83 -0.08 -8.46
C ASN A 194 15.54 -0.35 -9.24
N ALA A 195 15.47 0.09 -10.51
CA ALA A 195 14.34 -0.18 -11.37
C ALA A 195 14.20 -1.69 -11.64
N ALA A 196 15.30 -2.39 -11.89
CA ALA A 196 15.32 -3.84 -12.06
C ALA A 196 14.89 -4.58 -10.79
N ALA A 197 15.36 -4.17 -9.61
CA ALA A 197 14.98 -4.75 -8.32
C ALA A 197 13.49 -4.50 -8.01
N ALA A 198 12.98 -3.31 -8.33
CA ALA A 198 11.55 -2.99 -8.19
C ALA A 198 10.68 -3.85 -9.11
N ALA A 199 11.11 -4.05 -10.37
CA ALA A 199 10.42 -4.93 -11.31
C ALA A 199 10.52 -6.41 -10.87
N ALA A 200 11.66 -6.84 -10.34
CA ALA A 200 11.87 -8.20 -9.87
C ALA A 200 11.02 -8.52 -8.63
N GLU A 201 10.90 -7.63 -7.64
CA GLU A 201 9.98 -7.87 -6.52
C GLU A 201 8.50 -7.75 -6.94
N ALA A 202 8.16 -6.90 -7.91
CA ALA A 202 6.81 -6.90 -8.49
C ALA A 202 6.48 -8.25 -9.13
N ALA A 203 7.44 -8.84 -9.85
CA ALA A 203 7.34 -10.16 -10.46
C ALA A 203 7.43 -11.32 -9.44
N THR A 204 8.18 -11.18 -8.35
CA THR A 204 8.31 -12.21 -7.29
C THR A 204 7.12 -12.20 -6.33
N THR A 205 6.41 -11.07 -6.22
CA THR A 205 5.13 -10.99 -5.51
C THR A 205 3.96 -11.48 -6.38
N ALA A 206 4.16 -11.55 -7.71
CA ALA A 206 3.43 -12.46 -8.60
C ALA A 206 3.95 -13.90 -8.36
N PRO A 207 3.13 -14.95 -8.53
CA PRO A 207 3.39 -16.21 -7.86
C PRO A 207 4.68 -16.83 -8.42
N ALA A 208 5.65 -17.02 -7.52
CA ALA A 208 6.83 -17.83 -7.75
C ALA A 208 6.38 -19.24 -8.17
N ALA A 209 6.55 -19.53 -9.46
CA ALA A 209 6.41 -20.88 -10.00
C ALA A 209 7.59 -21.75 -9.55
N ALA A 210 7.25 -22.88 -8.94
CA ALA A 210 7.90 -24.18 -9.06
C ALA A 210 9.43 -24.27 -8.82
N VAL A 211 9.78 -24.76 -7.62
CA VAL A 211 10.91 -25.69 -7.48
C VAL A 211 10.35 -27.10 -7.77
N PRO A 212 10.92 -27.90 -8.68
CA PRO A 212 10.45 -29.24 -8.95
C PRO A 212 10.81 -30.16 -7.78
N GLY A 213 9.86 -31.01 -7.41
CA GLY A 213 9.89 -31.81 -6.20
C GLY A 213 10.89 -32.97 -6.20
N GLY A 214 11.07 -33.51 -5.00
CA GLY A 214 11.66 -34.82 -4.77
C GLY A 214 11.58 -35.18 -3.28
N GLY A 215 10.91 -36.28 -2.96
CA GLY A 215 11.16 -37.05 -1.73
C GLY A 215 9.99 -37.23 -0.78
N LEU A 216 9.35 -38.39 -0.91
CA LEU A 216 8.38 -39.03 -0.02
C LEU A 216 8.79 -39.04 1.48
N GLY A 217 7.80 -38.99 2.38
CA GLY A 217 7.97 -39.38 3.79
C GLY A 217 6.81 -38.99 4.71
N GLU A 218 6.14 -40.01 5.25
CA GLU A 218 4.93 -40.05 6.10
C GLU A 218 4.99 -39.32 7.47
N PRO A 219 3.87 -39.26 8.23
CA PRO A 219 3.55 -38.16 9.15
C PRO A 219 3.94 -38.42 10.61
N CYS A 220 4.28 -37.34 11.35
CA CYS A 220 4.38 -37.37 12.80
C CYS A 220 3.75 -36.14 13.46
N ARG A 221 2.98 -36.47 14.50
CA ARG A 221 2.17 -35.69 15.43
C ARG A 221 3.03 -34.72 16.27
N GLY A 222 2.64 -33.46 16.44
CA GLY A 222 3.31 -32.57 17.40
C GLY A 222 2.86 -31.11 17.39
N GLN A 223 2.71 -30.56 18.60
CA GLN A 223 2.18 -29.25 18.99
C GLN A 223 2.80 -27.99 18.35
N GLY A 224 2.00 -26.91 18.33
CA GLY A 224 2.40 -25.57 18.76
C GLY A 224 2.96 -24.60 17.70
N GLY A 225 2.46 -23.36 17.73
CA GLY A 225 3.26 -22.18 17.36
C GLY A 225 2.83 -21.35 16.15
N GLN A 226 2.53 -20.07 16.43
CA GLN A 226 2.74 -18.87 15.62
C GLN A 226 2.11 -18.78 14.22
N ALA A 227 0.99 -18.06 14.14
CA ALA A 227 0.44 -17.53 12.89
C ALA A 227 1.36 -16.44 12.32
N GLY A 228 2.07 -16.77 11.24
CA GLY A 228 2.92 -15.86 10.49
C GLY A 228 2.11 -14.90 9.62
N ALA A 229 2.36 -13.60 9.78
CA ALA A 229 1.80 -12.54 8.94
C ALA A 229 2.54 -12.49 7.57
N GLN A 230 1.80 -12.69 6.48
CA GLN A 230 2.32 -12.56 5.11
C GLN A 230 2.09 -11.14 4.56
N ARG A 231 3.00 -10.70 3.66
CA ARG A 231 3.26 -9.29 3.32
C ARG A 231 2.72 -8.95 1.93
N HIS A 232 1.90 -7.90 1.81
CA HIS A 232 1.41 -7.36 0.54
C HIS A 232 1.56 -5.85 0.49
N THR A 233 1.76 -5.22 -0.68
CA THR A 233 2.00 -3.77 -0.73
C THR A 233 1.16 -3.02 -1.77
N ALA A 234 0.34 -2.08 -1.32
CA ALA A 234 -0.43 -1.09 -2.10
C ALA A 234 0.31 0.26 -2.22
N MET A 235 0.08 1.01 -3.31
CA MET A 235 0.64 2.36 -3.53
C MET A 235 -0.49 3.40 -3.55
N LEU A 236 -0.40 4.41 -2.68
CA LEU A 236 -1.24 5.61 -2.68
C LEU A 236 -0.45 6.81 -3.21
N GLY A 237 -1.05 7.61 -4.09
CA GLY A 237 -0.64 8.98 -4.37
C GLY A 237 -1.48 9.94 -3.54
N THR A 238 -0.89 11.01 -3.01
CA THR A 238 -1.64 12.19 -2.54
C THR A 238 -1.31 13.36 -3.44
#